data_AF-A0A2D6Q710-F1
#
_entry.id   AF-A0A2D6Q710-F1
#
_cell.length_a   1.000
_cell.length_b   1.000
_cell.length_c   1.000
_cell.angle_alpha   90.00
_cell.angle_beta   90.00
_cell.angle_gamma   90.00
#
_symmetry.space_group_name_H-M   'P 1'
#
loop_
_entity.id
_entity.type
_entity.pdbx_description
1 polymer ?
#
loop_
_entity_poly.entity_id
_entity_poly.type
_entity_poly.pdbx_seq_one_letter_code
_entity_poly.pdbx_strand_id
1 'polypeptide(L)'
;MADKKQFFLFFFLLITISLFLISCSTEEANLPPKPESSSETITIPDANGRHFTQFTLNVHDWVFPERSIDSVTRTIEIHEEYQIPVDIYLNDQTFQVYLEQAPELIERLKTSEYVTINYHIRAPHPAYNGFDNYGLEEMSDQEIYQTILDIEEHRLDLETGLYLEDEAGGYQLIKDTLGYAPIALGFSATGRTAETMAQVYKEKGAKLYIVHGRDAILGETENGLYLRPEHVEIKWYEEVMRYIRDGETPGEVIQSFIDEGAYTEEEGLFINMKMHENNYYTVGTSFAPAFWEDYENKQGPLDPPYLIDLPAEIIEMRDNSYTTGMWDWYETTVQYVAEHDDEYYAISNKDILEWLGEEVETS
;
A
#
# COMPACT_ATOMS: atom_id res chain seq x y z
N MET A 1 -27.57 -7.01 77.53
CA MET A 1 -26.51 -7.29 78.52
C MET A 1 -25.85 -8.58 78.06
N ALA A 2 -24.73 -8.50 77.36
CA ALA A 2 -23.36 -8.58 77.89
C ALA A 2 -22.76 -9.91 77.33
N ASP A 3 -21.51 -10.05 76.92
CA ASP A 3 -20.37 -9.15 76.91
C ASP A 3 -19.34 -9.67 75.90
N LYS A 4 -18.43 -8.77 75.54
CA LYS A 4 -17.22 -8.98 74.73
C LYS A 4 -16.11 -9.65 75.55
N LYS A 5 -15.01 -9.96 74.84
CA LYS A 5 -13.57 -9.98 75.24
C LYS A 5 -12.96 -11.38 75.46
N GLN A 6 -12.03 -11.80 74.58
CA GLN A 6 -10.54 -11.56 74.63
C GLN A 6 -9.90 -12.40 75.75
N PHE A 7 -8.76 -13.09 75.65
CA PHE A 7 -7.52 -12.88 74.89
C PHE A 7 -6.55 -14.07 75.20
N PHE A 8 -5.72 -14.48 74.23
CA PHE A 8 -4.25 -14.79 74.36
C PHE A 8 -3.78 -16.05 75.17
N LEU A 9 -2.71 -16.82 74.86
CA LEU A 9 -1.61 -16.83 73.86
C LEU A 9 -0.70 -18.10 74.08
N PHE A 10 0.13 -18.47 73.07
CA PHE A 10 1.37 -19.34 73.08
C PHE A 10 1.24 -20.88 73.30
N PHE A 11 1.95 -21.82 72.63
CA PHE A 11 2.92 -21.86 71.49
C PHE A 11 3.35 -23.34 71.20
N PHE A 12 3.96 -23.59 70.02
CA PHE A 12 4.65 -24.81 69.49
C PHE A 12 3.78 -26.03 69.07
N LEU A 13 3.95 -26.77 67.95
CA LEU A 13 4.88 -26.80 66.79
C LEU A 13 4.51 -28.00 65.87
N LEU A 14 4.96 -27.95 64.61
CA LEU A 14 5.08 -28.98 63.54
C LEU A 14 3.93 -29.00 62.51
N ILE A 15 4.06 -28.31 61.38
CA ILE A 15 4.90 -28.58 60.17
C ILE A 15 4.45 -29.85 59.42
N THR A 16 3.67 -29.65 58.37
CA THR A 16 3.84 -30.28 57.05
C THR A 16 2.97 -29.54 56.03
N ILE A 17 3.56 -28.53 55.38
CA ILE A 17 2.97 -27.83 54.23
C ILE A 17 3.34 -28.64 52.99
N SER A 18 2.36 -29.29 52.37
CA SER A 18 2.47 -29.74 50.97
C SER A 18 2.05 -28.57 50.07
N LEU A 19 3.04 -27.76 49.70
CA LEU A 19 2.95 -26.77 48.64
C LEU A 19 3.01 -27.51 47.30
N PHE A 20 1.84 -27.75 46.70
CA PHE A 20 1.77 -27.96 45.25
C PHE A 20 2.05 -26.62 44.59
N LEU A 21 3.30 -26.42 44.17
CA LEU A 21 3.67 -25.38 43.22
C LEU A 21 3.12 -25.79 41.85
N ILE A 22 1.93 -25.31 41.50
CA ILE A 22 1.54 -25.19 40.10
C ILE A 22 2.39 -24.04 39.56
N SER A 23 3.48 -24.42 38.89
CA SER A 23 4.26 -23.52 38.06
C SER A 23 3.36 -23.04 36.94
N CYS A 24 2.81 -21.83 37.07
CA CYS A 24 2.35 -21.07 35.91
C CYS A 24 3.59 -20.77 35.07
N SER A 25 3.86 -21.62 34.09
CA SER A 25 4.69 -21.29 32.95
C SER A 25 3.98 -20.18 32.21
N THR A 26 4.39 -18.93 32.42
CA THR A 26 4.14 -17.85 31.45
C THR A 26 4.92 -18.24 30.20
N GLU A 27 4.22 -18.87 29.26
CA GLU A 27 4.67 -18.99 27.89
C GLU A 27 4.60 -17.56 27.31
N GLU A 28 5.66 -16.77 27.55
CA GLU A 28 5.95 -15.60 26.73
C GLU A 28 5.99 -16.13 25.30
N ALA A 29 5.05 -15.69 24.47
CA ALA A 29 5.14 -15.87 23.03
C ALA A 29 6.54 -15.36 22.64
N ASN A 30 7.41 -16.29 22.22
CA ASN A 30 8.73 -15.96 21.72
C ASN A 30 8.52 -15.13 20.45
N LEU A 31 8.43 -13.82 20.60
CA LEU A 31 8.51 -12.91 19.48
C LEU A 31 9.87 -13.17 18.81
N PRO A 32 9.89 -13.38 17.48
CA PRO A 32 11.13 -13.61 16.77
C PRO A 32 12.11 -12.44 17.02
N PRO A 33 13.41 -12.72 17.16
CA PRO A 33 14.40 -11.68 17.42
C PRO A 33 14.39 -10.64 16.31
N LYS A 34 14.39 -9.36 16.70
CA LYS A 34 14.49 -8.22 15.78
C LYS A 34 15.79 -8.36 14.96
N PRO A 35 15.74 -8.41 13.63
CA PRO A 35 16.92 -8.62 12.80
C PRO A 35 17.90 -7.44 12.94
N GLU A 36 19.19 -7.75 13.08
CA GLU A 36 20.27 -6.78 13.03
C GLU A 36 20.45 -6.30 11.57
N SER A 37 20.55 -4.99 11.38
CA SER A 37 20.81 -4.36 10.09
C SER A 37 22.25 -4.67 9.63
N SER A 38 22.40 -5.40 8.54
CA SER A 38 23.67 -5.59 7.84
C SER A 38 23.97 -4.38 6.96
N SER A 39 25.07 -3.68 7.23
CA SER A 39 25.54 -2.55 6.41
C SER A 39 26.33 -3.05 5.18
N GLU A 40 25.66 -3.73 4.26
CA GLU A 40 26.25 -3.93 2.93
C GLU A 40 26.21 -2.61 2.16
N THR A 41 27.28 -2.32 1.42
CA THR A 41 27.37 -1.12 0.58
C THR A 41 26.43 -1.30 -0.60
N ILE A 42 25.28 -0.63 -0.56
CA ILE A 42 24.32 -0.59 -1.66
C ILE A 42 24.98 0.14 -2.83
N THR A 43 25.05 -0.51 -3.99
CA THR A 43 25.58 0.09 -5.22
C THR A 43 24.47 0.19 -6.25
N ILE A 44 24.07 1.42 -6.56
CA ILE A 44 23.19 1.72 -7.69
C ILE A 44 24.03 1.72 -8.97
N PRO A 45 23.72 0.87 -9.97
CA PRO A 45 24.42 0.90 -11.24
C PRO A 45 24.29 2.28 -11.91
N ASP A 46 25.42 2.86 -12.33
CA ASP A 46 25.46 4.04 -13.20
C ASP A 46 24.72 5.30 -12.68
N ALA A 47 24.75 5.53 -11.36
CA ALA A 47 24.02 6.63 -10.71
C ALA A 47 24.52 8.06 -11.04
N ASN A 48 25.63 8.21 -11.76
CA ASN A 48 26.24 9.52 -12.01
C ASN A 48 25.40 10.34 -12.99
N GLY A 49 24.57 11.24 -12.46
CA GLY A 49 23.81 12.23 -13.24
C GLY A 49 22.52 11.70 -13.87
N ARG A 50 22.00 10.55 -13.42
CA ARG A 50 20.73 9.97 -13.88
C ARG A 50 19.61 10.18 -12.88
N HIS A 51 18.39 10.32 -13.40
CA HIS A 51 17.16 10.33 -12.63
C HIS A 51 16.46 8.97 -12.78
N PHE A 52 16.18 8.32 -11.66
CA PHE A 52 15.42 7.08 -11.60
C PHE A 52 13.93 7.39 -11.58
N THR A 53 13.21 6.95 -12.60
CA THR A 53 11.78 7.25 -12.76
C THR A 53 10.94 6.01 -12.48
N GLN A 54 9.91 6.16 -11.64
CA GLN A 54 8.93 5.13 -11.35
C GLN A 54 7.56 5.56 -11.86
N PHE A 55 6.89 4.69 -12.60
CA PHE A 55 5.49 4.88 -12.94
C PHE A 55 4.63 4.10 -11.94
N THR A 56 3.77 4.80 -11.22
CA THR A 56 2.87 4.20 -10.24
C THR A 56 1.41 4.38 -10.66
N LEU A 57 0.67 3.28 -10.78
CA LEU A 57 -0.77 3.28 -10.97
C LEU A 57 -1.47 2.72 -9.73
N ASN A 58 -2.17 3.58 -9.00
CA ASN A 58 -3.06 3.15 -7.93
C ASN A 58 -4.40 2.69 -8.52
N VAL A 59 -4.87 1.50 -8.12
CA VAL A 59 -6.09 0.87 -8.62
C VAL A 59 -6.98 0.45 -7.44
N HIS A 60 -8.15 1.06 -7.33
CA HIS A 60 -9.07 0.93 -6.23
C HIS A 60 -10.55 1.23 -6.57
N ASP A 61 -10.94 1.32 -7.85
CA ASP A 61 -12.29 1.64 -8.28
C ASP A 61 -13.14 0.39 -8.56
N TRP A 62 -13.82 -0.10 -7.52
CA TRP A 62 -14.82 -1.16 -7.66
C TRP A 62 -16.17 -0.67 -8.20
N VAL A 63 -16.39 0.65 -8.23
CA VAL A 63 -17.69 1.27 -8.55
C VAL A 63 -17.92 1.26 -10.07
N PHE A 64 -16.87 1.53 -10.85
CA PHE A 64 -16.91 1.53 -12.31
C PHE A 64 -15.99 0.44 -12.90
N PRO A 65 -16.31 -0.85 -12.69
CA PRO A 65 -15.39 -1.96 -12.93
C PRO A 65 -14.93 -2.05 -14.39
N GLU A 66 -15.84 -1.91 -15.35
CA GLU A 66 -15.50 -1.95 -16.78
C GLU A 66 -14.47 -0.87 -17.16
N ARG A 67 -14.62 0.35 -16.61
CA ARG A 67 -13.70 1.46 -16.90
C ARG A 67 -12.36 1.27 -16.22
N SER A 68 -12.37 0.73 -15.01
CA SER A 68 -11.15 0.39 -14.29
C SER A 68 -10.36 -0.69 -15.05
N ILE A 69 -11.03 -1.75 -15.52
CA ILE A 69 -10.45 -2.82 -16.36
C ILE A 69 -9.86 -2.24 -17.65
N ASP A 70 -10.62 -1.42 -18.37
CA ASP A 70 -10.16 -0.79 -19.62
C ASP A 70 -8.93 0.10 -19.40
N SER A 71 -8.95 0.92 -18.33
CA SER A 71 -7.84 1.79 -17.97
C SER A 71 -6.58 1.01 -17.61
N VAL A 72 -6.68 0.00 -16.75
CA VAL A 72 -5.52 -0.83 -16.38
C VAL A 72 -4.99 -1.57 -17.61
N THR A 73 -5.86 -2.13 -18.44
CA THR A 73 -5.48 -2.82 -19.68
C THR A 73 -4.69 -1.89 -20.60
N ARG A 74 -5.20 -0.67 -20.84
CA ARG A 74 -4.52 0.33 -21.68
C ARG A 74 -3.20 0.80 -21.09
N THR A 75 -3.11 0.97 -19.77
CA THR A 75 -1.83 1.28 -19.12
C THR A 75 -0.81 0.18 -19.39
N ILE A 76 -1.18 -1.09 -19.20
CA ILE A 76 -0.26 -2.21 -19.48
C ILE A 76 0.17 -2.22 -20.94
N GLU A 77 -0.75 -1.98 -21.89
CA GLU A 77 -0.43 -1.89 -23.32
C GLU A 77 0.64 -0.84 -23.63
N ILE A 78 0.48 0.37 -23.08
CA ILE A 78 1.45 1.46 -23.25
C ILE A 78 2.82 1.04 -22.69
N HIS A 79 2.85 0.50 -21.48
CA HIS A 79 4.09 0.10 -20.83
C HIS A 79 4.80 -1.06 -21.55
N GLU A 80 4.05 -2.03 -22.07
CA GLU A 80 4.58 -3.12 -22.89
C GLU A 80 5.09 -2.63 -24.26
N GLU A 81 4.39 -1.67 -24.89
CA GLU A 81 4.78 -1.08 -26.18
C GLU A 81 6.12 -0.35 -26.09
N TYR A 82 6.29 0.50 -25.07
CA TYR A 82 7.51 1.28 -24.85
C TYR A 82 8.56 0.56 -24.01
N GLN A 83 8.25 -0.65 -23.51
CA GLN A 83 9.13 -1.46 -22.67
C GLN A 83 9.56 -0.76 -21.38
N ILE A 84 8.65 0.01 -20.78
CA ILE A 84 8.89 0.78 -19.56
C ILE A 84 8.16 0.11 -18.39
N PRO A 85 8.81 -0.15 -17.24
CA PRO A 85 8.15 -0.75 -16.10
C PRO A 85 7.05 0.14 -15.50
N VAL A 86 6.03 -0.50 -14.91
CA VAL A 86 4.99 0.13 -14.10
C VAL A 86 4.70 -0.66 -12.84
N ASP A 87 4.61 0.04 -11.72
CA ASP A 87 4.17 -0.45 -10.43
C ASP A 87 2.66 -0.23 -10.26
N ILE A 88 1.87 -1.30 -10.25
CA ILE A 88 0.41 -1.25 -10.09
C ILE A 88 0.05 -1.63 -8.65
N TYR A 89 -0.61 -0.72 -7.95
CA TYR A 89 -1.02 -0.87 -6.55
C TYR A 89 -2.52 -1.21 -6.49
N LEU A 90 -2.83 -2.48 -6.28
CA LEU A 90 -4.20 -3.01 -6.26
C LEU A 90 -4.71 -3.18 -4.83
N ASN A 91 -5.96 -2.82 -4.58
CA ASN A 91 -6.67 -3.28 -3.39
C ASN A 91 -7.39 -4.60 -3.64
N ASP A 92 -7.70 -5.31 -2.56
CA ASP A 92 -8.44 -6.59 -2.57
C ASP A 92 -9.77 -6.48 -3.34
N GLN A 93 -10.54 -5.42 -3.11
CA GLN A 93 -11.90 -5.33 -3.65
C GLN A 93 -11.92 -5.20 -5.17
N THR A 94 -11.02 -4.40 -5.75
CA THR A 94 -10.91 -4.28 -7.21
C THR A 94 -10.29 -5.53 -7.81
N PHE A 95 -9.36 -6.19 -7.11
CA PHE A 95 -8.79 -7.45 -7.56
C PHE A 95 -9.85 -8.56 -7.67
N GLN A 96 -10.76 -8.66 -6.70
CA GLN A 96 -11.87 -9.61 -6.75
C GLN A 96 -12.81 -9.35 -7.93
N VAL A 97 -13.11 -8.08 -8.21
CA VAL A 97 -13.86 -7.70 -9.42
C VAL A 97 -13.14 -8.19 -10.69
N TYR A 98 -11.82 -8.04 -10.76
CA TYR A 98 -11.05 -8.46 -11.92
C TYR A 98 -11.00 -9.99 -12.07
N LEU A 99 -10.90 -10.73 -10.97
CA LEU A 99 -11.02 -12.19 -10.98
C LEU A 99 -12.33 -12.67 -11.60
N GLU A 100 -13.44 -11.98 -11.29
CA GLU A 100 -14.77 -12.33 -11.79
C GLU A 100 -15.00 -11.87 -13.24
N GLN A 101 -14.59 -10.65 -13.58
CA GLN A 101 -15.01 -9.98 -14.81
C GLN A 101 -13.94 -9.92 -15.90
N ALA A 102 -12.66 -10.02 -15.54
CA ALA A 102 -11.54 -9.88 -16.47
C ALA A 102 -10.39 -10.88 -16.18
N PRO A 103 -10.64 -12.20 -16.25
CA PRO A 103 -9.60 -13.21 -16.00
C PRO A 103 -8.40 -13.09 -16.97
N GLU A 104 -8.61 -12.56 -18.18
CA GLU A 104 -7.51 -12.27 -19.11
C GLU A 104 -6.59 -11.15 -18.61
N LEU A 105 -7.16 -10.14 -17.94
CA LEU A 105 -6.36 -9.08 -17.29
C LEU A 105 -5.56 -9.65 -16.12
N ILE A 106 -6.14 -10.53 -15.31
CA ILE A 106 -5.42 -11.20 -14.20
C ILE A 106 -4.21 -11.98 -14.73
N GLU A 107 -4.38 -12.74 -15.81
CA GLU A 107 -3.25 -13.45 -16.43
C GLU A 107 -2.18 -12.48 -16.91
N ARG A 108 -2.57 -11.36 -17.53
CA ARG A 108 -1.61 -10.34 -17.98
C ARG A 108 -0.87 -9.66 -16.82
N LEU A 109 -1.57 -9.33 -15.73
CA LEU A 109 -0.98 -8.77 -14.50
C LEU A 109 0.06 -9.72 -13.89
N LYS A 110 -0.16 -11.03 -14.05
CA LYS A 110 0.77 -12.06 -13.58
C LYS A 110 1.99 -12.21 -14.48
N THR A 111 1.78 -12.24 -15.81
CA THR A 111 2.84 -12.68 -16.74
C THR A 111 3.60 -11.55 -17.43
N SER A 112 3.13 -10.29 -17.35
CA SER A 112 3.78 -9.18 -18.04
C SER A 112 5.17 -8.88 -17.43
N GLU A 113 6.19 -8.77 -18.27
CA GLU A 113 7.56 -8.45 -17.85
C GLU A 113 7.70 -7.01 -17.32
N TYR A 114 6.79 -6.12 -17.74
CA TYR A 114 6.83 -4.70 -17.42
C TYR A 114 5.88 -4.30 -16.29
N VAL A 115 5.14 -5.25 -15.73
CA VAL A 115 4.21 -5.01 -14.62
C VAL A 115 4.77 -5.57 -13.33
N THR A 116 4.71 -4.76 -12.29
CA THR A 116 4.96 -5.18 -10.91
C THR A 116 3.73 -4.91 -10.07
N ILE A 117 3.23 -5.95 -9.42
CA ILE A 117 2.03 -5.85 -8.56
C ILE A 117 2.44 -5.54 -7.13
N ASN A 118 1.79 -4.51 -6.59
CA ASN A 118 1.93 -4.00 -5.25
C ASN A 118 0.54 -3.96 -4.59
N TYR A 119 0.49 -3.89 -3.27
CA TYR A 119 -0.75 -3.91 -2.52
C TYR A 119 -1.14 -2.52 -2.03
N HIS A 120 -2.43 -2.23 -2.05
CA HIS A 120 -2.97 -0.95 -1.66
C HIS A 120 -4.12 -1.10 -0.67
N ILE A 121 -4.04 -0.39 0.45
CA ILE A 121 -5.12 -0.35 1.43
C ILE A 121 -5.96 0.91 1.23
N ARG A 122 -7.28 0.76 1.31
CA ARG A 122 -8.25 1.86 1.30
C ARG A 122 -9.28 1.66 2.40
N ALA A 123 -9.97 2.75 2.76
CA ALA A 123 -11.18 2.65 3.55
C ALA A 123 -12.14 1.64 2.89
N PRO A 124 -12.89 0.85 3.68
CA PRO A 124 -13.04 0.94 5.14
C PRO A 124 -12.07 0.03 5.91
N HIS A 125 -10.93 -0.35 5.32
CA HIS A 125 -9.97 -1.24 5.97
C HIS A 125 -9.53 -0.71 7.35
N PRO A 126 -9.46 -1.54 8.40
CA PRO A 126 -9.19 -1.09 9.79
C PRO A 126 -7.88 -0.35 10.02
N ALA A 127 -6.90 -0.61 9.16
CA ALA A 127 -5.63 0.11 9.15
C ALA A 127 -5.64 1.49 8.46
N TYR A 128 -6.76 1.86 7.84
CA TYR A 128 -6.91 3.17 7.23
C TYR A 128 -7.33 4.18 8.30
N ASN A 129 -6.70 5.36 8.30
CA ASN A 129 -6.91 6.36 9.35
C ASN A 129 -8.39 6.72 9.49
N GLY A 130 -8.91 6.54 10.70
CA GLY A 130 -10.30 6.84 11.05
C GLY A 130 -11.29 5.69 10.86
N PHE A 131 -10.84 4.48 10.50
CA PHE A 131 -11.71 3.32 10.23
C PHE A 131 -11.48 2.16 11.19
N ASP A 132 -11.25 2.41 12.48
CA ASP A 132 -11.02 1.35 13.47
C ASP A 132 -12.30 0.58 13.85
N ASN A 133 -12.91 -0.09 12.87
CA ASN A 133 -14.16 -0.84 13.01
C ASN A 133 -14.02 -2.06 13.96
N TYR A 134 -12.79 -2.47 14.28
CA TYR A 134 -12.49 -3.57 15.19
C TYR A 134 -12.13 -3.10 16.60
N GLY A 135 -11.76 -1.84 16.80
CA GLY A 135 -11.18 -1.37 18.06
C GLY A 135 -9.76 -1.89 18.28
N LEU A 136 -8.96 -1.96 17.22
CA LEU A 136 -7.54 -2.36 17.22
C LEU A 136 -6.74 -1.59 18.27
N GLU A 137 -7.06 -0.32 18.53
CA GLU A 137 -6.34 0.48 19.54
C GLU A 137 -6.47 -0.10 20.97
N GLU A 138 -7.60 -0.73 21.27
CA GLU A 138 -7.94 -1.29 22.60
C GLU A 138 -7.53 -2.76 22.76
N MET A 139 -7.11 -3.40 21.67
CA MET A 139 -6.67 -4.79 21.65
C MET A 139 -5.27 -4.98 22.23
N SER A 140 -5.01 -6.19 22.75
CA SER A 140 -3.64 -6.65 23.04
C SER A 140 -2.87 -6.89 21.74
N ASP A 141 -1.54 -6.89 21.81
CA ASP A 141 -0.70 -7.06 20.61
C ASP A 141 -0.98 -8.37 19.86
N GLN A 142 -1.30 -9.45 20.59
CA GLN A 142 -1.68 -10.73 20.00
C GLN A 142 -3.05 -10.68 19.31
N GLU A 143 -4.01 -9.95 19.86
CA GLU A 143 -5.33 -9.75 19.26
C GLU A 143 -5.23 -8.86 18.02
N ILE A 144 -4.41 -7.81 18.05
CA ILE A 144 -4.12 -6.98 16.87
C ILE A 144 -3.50 -7.84 15.77
N TYR A 145 -2.49 -8.65 16.09
CA TYR A 145 -1.83 -9.52 15.12
C TYR A 145 -2.81 -10.49 14.46
N GLN A 146 -3.60 -11.22 15.27
CA GLN A 146 -4.56 -12.18 14.74
C GLN A 146 -5.64 -11.49 13.90
N THR A 147 -6.14 -10.34 14.36
CA THR A 147 -7.17 -9.60 13.63
C THR A 147 -6.67 -9.11 12.28
N ILE A 148 -5.45 -8.56 12.21
CA ILE A 148 -4.84 -8.13 10.93
C ILE A 148 -4.59 -9.34 10.03
N LEU A 149 -4.11 -10.46 10.59
CA LEU A 149 -3.90 -11.68 9.82
C LEU A 149 -5.21 -12.16 9.20
N ASP A 150 -6.30 -12.21 9.98
CA ASP A 150 -7.62 -12.61 9.49
C ASP A 150 -8.12 -11.65 8.40
N ILE A 151 -8.00 -10.33 8.59
CA ILE A 151 -8.39 -9.33 7.58
C ILE A 151 -7.63 -9.54 6.27
N GLU A 152 -6.34 -9.89 6.33
CA GLU A 152 -5.51 -10.07 5.15
C GLU A 152 -5.59 -11.47 4.51
N GLU A 153 -6.42 -12.36 5.06
CA GLU A 153 -6.73 -13.68 4.52
C GLU A 153 -8.17 -13.79 4.00
N HIS A 154 -9.03 -12.85 4.39
CA HIS A 154 -10.45 -12.87 4.09
C HIS A 154 -10.88 -11.62 3.33
N ARG A 155 -12.00 -11.74 2.62
CA ARG A 155 -12.60 -10.62 1.88
C ARG A 155 -13.05 -9.55 2.86
N LEU A 156 -12.69 -8.30 2.58
CA LEU A 156 -13.27 -7.15 3.27
C LEU A 156 -14.70 -6.90 2.79
N ASP A 157 -15.64 -6.82 3.71
CA ASP A 157 -16.98 -6.31 3.50
C ASP A 157 -16.95 -4.77 3.50
N LEU A 158 -17.21 -4.18 2.33
CA LEU A 158 -17.21 -2.74 2.16
C LEU A 158 -18.36 -2.03 2.88
N GLU A 159 -19.46 -2.72 3.20
CA GLU A 159 -20.59 -2.11 3.91
C GLU A 159 -20.27 -1.97 5.40
N THR A 160 -19.54 -2.92 5.99
CA THR A 160 -19.30 -2.95 7.43
C THR A 160 -17.87 -2.60 7.85
N GLY A 161 -16.91 -2.72 6.94
CA GLY A 161 -15.48 -2.62 7.26
C GLY A 161 -14.94 -3.81 8.04
N LEU A 162 -15.71 -4.90 8.12
CA LEU A 162 -15.30 -6.18 8.70
C LEU A 162 -14.91 -7.16 7.59
N TYR A 163 -14.24 -8.26 7.93
CA TYR A 163 -13.97 -9.34 7.00
C TYR A 163 -15.12 -10.37 6.97
N LEU A 164 -15.23 -11.10 5.86
CA LEU A 164 -16.14 -12.22 5.66
C LEU A 164 -15.39 -13.54 5.85
N GLU A 165 -15.58 -14.20 7.00
CA GLU A 165 -14.79 -15.37 7.45
C GLU A 165 -14.78 -16.55 6.46
N ASP A 166 -15.82 -16.71 5.63
CA ASP A 166 -15.93 -17.81 4.67
C ASP A 166 -15.47 -17.44 3.23
N GLU A 167 -14.98 -16.22 3.02
CA GLU A 167 -14.57 -15.71 1.70
C GLU A 167 -13.10 -15.31 1.69
N ALA A 168 -12.32 -15.89 0.77
CA ALA A 168 -10.91 -15.53 0.61
C ALA A 168 -10.76 -14.09 0.09
N GLY A 169 -9.75 -13.38 0.58
CA GLY A 169 -9.48 -12.00 0.18
C GLY A 169 -8.15 -11.47 0.72
N GLY A 170 -8.08 -10.16 0.82
CA GLY A 170 -6.90 -9.43 1.29
C GLY A 170 -5.65 -9.65 0.44
N TYR A 171 -4.51 -9.35 1.04
CA TYR A 171 -3.18 -9.57 0.46
C TYR A 171 -2.95 -11.04 0.10
N GLN A 172 -3.48 -11.98 0.89
CA GLN A 172 -3.27 -13.41 0.67
C GLN A 172 -3.89 -13.89 -0.64
N LEU A 173 -5.12 -13.47 -0.97
CA LEU A 173 -5.76 -13.83 -2.23
C LEU A 173 -4.94 -13.38 -3.45
N ILE A 174 -4.41 -12.16 -3.41
CA ILE A 174 -3.59 -11.61 -4.50
C ILE A 174 -2.31 -12.43 -4.64
N LYS A 175 -1.62 -12.68 -3.53
CA LYS A 175 -0.40 -13.51 -3.50
C LYS A 175 -0.66 -14.90 -4.10
N ASP A 176 -1.70 -15.59 -3.65
CA ASP A 176 -2.00 -16.95 -4.09
C ASP A 176 -2.39 -17.01 -5.56
N THR A 177 -3.06 -15.97 -6.06
CA THR A 177 -3.45 -15.86 -7.47
C THR A 177 -2.24 -15.61 -8.38
N LEU A 178 -1.38 -14.67 -8.01
CA LEU A 178 -0.20 -14.30 -8.80
C LEU A 178 0.91 -15.36 -8.72
N GLY A 179 0.99 -16.08 -7.61
CA GLY A 179 2.07 -17.04 -7.33
C GLY A 179 3.33 -16.39 -6.73
N TYR A 180 3.31 -15.09 -6.49
CA TYR A 180 4.32 -14.33 -5.76
C TYR A 180 3.65 -13.26 -4.91
N ALA A 181 4.33 -12.79 -3.86
CA ALA A 181 3.79 -11.81 -2.93
C ALA A 181 3.87 -10.37 -3.52
N PRO A 182 2.80 -9.54 -3.43
CA PRO A 182 2.90 -8.12 -3.78
C PRO A 182 4.06 -7.43 -3.06
N ILE A 183 4.91 -6.72 -3.80
CA ILE A 183 6.24 -6.32 -3.32
C ILE A 183 6.19 -5.17 -2.32
N ALA A 184 5.48 -4.12 -2.69
CA ALA A 184 5.33 -2.90 -1.90
C ALA A 184 3.91 -2.72 -1.40
N LEU A 185 3.77 -1.98 -0.29
CA LEU A 185 2.48 -1.51 0.19
C LEU A 185 2.61 -0.21 1.00
N GLY A 186 1.51 0.50 1.17
CA GLY A 186 1.39 1.62 2.09
C GLY A 186 0.20 1.45 3.02
N PHE A 187 0.35 1.85 4.28
CA PHE A 187 -0.73 1.92 5.26
C PHE A 187 -0.56 3.17 6.12
N SER A 188 -1.65 3.66 6.69
CA SER A 188 -1.63 4.91 7.45
C SER A 188 -1.66 4.73 8.96
N ALA A 189 -1.84 3.48 9.43
CA ALA A 189 -1.80 3.12 10.84
C ALA A 189 -0.53 3.65 11.52
N THR A 190 -0.61 3.89 12.82
CA THR A 190 0.50 4.41 13.62
C THR A 190 0.74 3.56 14.88
N GLY A 191 1.90 3.74 15.52
CA GLY A 191 2.22 3.06 16.78
C GLY A 191 2.21 1.53 16.67
N ARG A 192 1.66 0.86 17.69
CA ARG A 192 1.64 -0.62 17.78
C ARG A 192 0.97 -1.27 16.57
N THR A 193 -0.14 -0.70 16.09
CA THR A 193 -0.86 -1.22 14.92
C THR A 193 0.02 -1.19 13.67
N ALA A 194 0.77 -0.11 13.44
CA ALA A 194 1.71 0.00 12.31
C ALA A 194 2.82 -1.06 12.37
N GLU A 195 3.40 -1.27 13.56
CA GLU A 195 4.44 -2.28 13.78
C GLU A 195 3.90 -3.70 13.52
N THR A 196 2.72 -4.03 14.03
CA THR A 196 2.09 -5.34 13.83
C THR A 196 1.68 -5.56 12.38
N MET A 197 1.16 -4.54 11.69
CA MET A 197 0.87 -4.64 10.25
C MET A 197 2.13 -4.94 9.44
N ALA A 198 3.20 -4.16 9.66
CA ALA A 198 4.47 -4.39 8.97
C ALA A 198 4.97 -5.82 9.19
N GLN A 199 4.83 -6.34 10.42
CA GLN A 199 5.15 -7.73 10.71
C GLN A 199 4.32 -8.70 9.86
N VAL A 200 2.98 -8.57 9.85
CA VAL A 200 2.09 -9.47 9.08
C VAL A 200 2.43 -9.45 7.58
N TYR A 201 2.58 -8.27 6.97
CA TYR A 201 2.90 -8.21 5.54
C TYR A 201 4.30 -8.73 5.24
N LYS A 202 5.28 -8.48 6.11
CA LYS A 202 6.63 -9.04 5.96
C LYS A 202 6.59 -10.57 6.00
N GLU A 203 5.85 -11.15 6.94
CA GLU A 203 5.65 -12.61 7.03
C GLU A 203 4.92 -13.16 5.80
N LYS A 204 4.01 -12.37 5.20
CA LYS A 204 3.35 -12.69 3.93
C LYS A 204 4.22 -12.46 2.69
N GLY A 205 5.37 -11.81 2.81
CA GLY A 205 6.38 -11.68 1.76
C GLY A 205 6.60 -10.27 1.22
N ALA A 206 5.89 -9.26 1.73
CA ALA A 206 6.16 -7.88 1.36
C ALA A 206 7.59 -7.47 1.77
N LYS A 207 8.19 -6.59 0.96
CA LYS A 207 9.58 -6.15 1.12
C LYS A 207 9.70 -4.65 1.26
N LEU A 208 8.83 -3.91 0.57
CA LEU A 208 8.86 -2.45 0.53
C LEU A 208 7.65 -1.83 1.24
N TYR A 209 7.89 -0.69 1.89
CA TYR A 209 6.88 0.16 2.52
C TYR A 209 6.91 1.54 1.86
N ILE A 210 5.72 2.07 1.56
CA ILE A 210 5.54 3.40 0.99
C ILE A 210 5.24 4.38 2.11
N VAL A 211 6.09 5.40 2.22
CA VAL A 211 5.88 6.55 3.11
C VAL A 211 5.46 7.75 2.27
N HIS A 212 4.56 8.58 2.78
CA HIS A 212 4.12 9.81 2.13
C HIS A 212 4.57 11.04 2.90
N GLY A 213 4.86 12.14 2.18
CA GLY A 213 5.11 13.45 2.76
C GLY A 213 6.51 13.67 3.32
N ARG A 214 7.45 12.76 3.01
CA ARG A 214 8.88 12.93 3.28
C ARG A 214 9.69 12.16 2.25
N ASP A 215 10.95 12.55 2.11
CA ASP A 215 11.91 11.81 1.30
C ASP A 215 12.19 10.43 1.91
N ALA A 216 12.42 9.46 1.04
CA ALA A 216 12.94 8.15 1.38
C ALA A 216 14.12 7.83 0.46
N ILE A 217 15.21 7.34 1.06
CA ILE A 217 16.43 6.98 0.32
C ILE A 217 16.58 5.47 0.23
N LEU A 218 17.33 5.00 -0.78
CA LEU A 218 17.56 3.58 -0.99
C LEU A 218 18.26 2.96 0.23
N GLY A 219 17.69 1.86 0.75
CA GLY A 219 18.21 1.13 1.91
C GLY A 219 17.70 1.62 3.26
N GLU A 220 16.95 2.71 3.30
CA GLU A 220 16.23 3.10 4.51
C GLU A 220 15.21 2.01 4.89
N THR A 221 14.98 1.81 6.19
CA THR A 221 14.01 0.82 6.68
C THR A 221 13.10 1.42 7.74
N GLU A 222 11.84 0.99 7.75
CA GLU A 222 10.86 1.33 8.78
C GLU A 222 10.06 0.08 9.11
N ASN A 223 9.87 -0.19 10.41
CA ASN A 223 9.15 -1.38 10.91
C ASN A 223 9.64 -2.72 10.31
N GLY A 224 10.91 -2.79 9.90
CA GLY A 224 11.52 -4.00 9.34
C GLY A 224 11.25 -4.26 7.85
N LEU A 225 10.60 -3.32 7.15
CA LEU A 225 10.49 -3.25 5.69
C LEU A 225 11.43 -2.17 5.15
N TYR A 226 11.91 -2.32 3.91
CA TYR A 226 12.65 -1.25 3.25
C TYR A 226 11.67 -0.16 2.81
N LEU A 227 12.08 1.10 2.89
CA LEU A 227 11.30 2.17 2.28
C LEU A 227 11.54 2.17 0.77
N ARG A 228 10.46 2.31 0.00
CA ARG A 228 10.63 2.59 -1.43
C ARG A 228 11.24 3.99 -1.56
N PRO A 229 12.40 4.15 -2.22
CA PRO A 229 13.01 5.44 -2.41
C PRO A 229 12.09 6.37 -3.22
N GLU A 230 11.91 7.59 -2.75
CA GLU A 230 11.15 8.63 -3.41
C GLU A 230 11.68 9.98 -2.92
N HIS A 231 12.19 10.77 -3.85
CA HIS A 231 12.61 12.15 -3.60
C HIS A 231 11.54 13.12 -4.11
N VAL A 232 10.95 12.83 -5.27
CA VAL A 232 9.95 13.66 -5.93
C VAL A 232 8.72 12.82 -6.22
N GLU A 233 7.55 13.22 -5.70
CA GLU A 233 6.25 12.71 -6.15
C GLU A 233 5.63 13.73 -7.11
N ILE A 234 5.40 13.32 -8.36
CA ILE A 234 4.61 14.09 -9.32
C ILE A 234 3.25 13.42 -9.45
N LYS A 235 2.21 14.11 -9.00
CA LYS A 235 0.82 13.70 -9.24
C LYS A 235 0.45 14.00 -10.68
N TRP A 236 0.86 13.10 -11.58
CA TRP A 236 0.86 13.33 -13.03
C TRP A 236 -0.52 13.71 -13.59
N TYR A 237 -1.58 13.22 -12.96
CA TYR A 237 -2.97 13.56 -13.31
C TYR A 237 -3.35 15.04 -13.06
N GLU A 238 -2.64 15.75 -12.17
CA GLU A 238 -2.86 17.19 -11.91
C GLU A 238 -2.20 18.05 -13.00
N GLU A 239 -1.19 17.51 -13.69
CA GLU A 239 -0.35 18.24 -14.64
C GLU A 239 -0.88 18.23 -16.08
N VAL A 240 -1.93 17.46 -16.38
CA VAL A 240 -2.52 17.33 -17.74
C VAL A 240 -2.90 18.68 -18.36
N MET A 241 -3.25 19.68 -17.55
CA MET A 241 -3.58 21.01 -18.07
C MET A 241 -2.37 21.78 -18.58
N ARG A 242 -1.16 21.55 -18.05
CA ARG A 242 0.08 22.13 -18.59
C ARG A 242 0.34 21.61 -20.00
N TYR A 243 0.03 20.34 -20.25
CA TYR A 243 0.05 19.76 -21.58
C TYR A 243 -1.04 20.32 -22.50
N ILE A 244 -2.31 20.18 -22.12
CA ILE A 244 -3.45 20.54 -22.99
C ILE A 244 -3.50 22.05 -23.29
N ARG A 245 -3.23 22.90 -22.30
CA ARG A 245 -3.39 24.36 -22.40
C ARG A 245 -2.08 25.06 -22.73
N ASP A 246 -1.00 24.71 -22.04
CA ASP A 246 0.25 25.47 -22.08
C ASP A 246 1.25 24.86 -23.08
N GLY A 247 1.01 23.63 -23.54
CA GLY A 247 1.83 22.93 -24.52
C GLY A 247 3.17 22.46 -23.96
N GLU A 248 3.29 22.35 -22.64
CA GLU A 248 4.52 21.87 -21.99
C GLU A 248 4.76 20.40 -22.29
N THR A 249 6.03 20.06 -22.48
CA THR A 249 6.51 18.69 -22.70
C THR A 249 6.66 17.94 -21.37
N PRO A 250 6.67 16.60 -21.37
CA PRO A 250 6.95 15.82 -20.16
C PRO A 250 8.25 16.23 -19.48
N GLY A 251 9.33 16.44 -20.25
CA GLY A 251 10.63 16.87 -19.74
C GLY A 251 10.59 18.22 -19.02
N GLU A 252 9.87 19.22 -19.57
CA GLU A 252 9.73 20.53 -18.92
C GLU A 252 8.98 20.42 -17.58
N VAL A 253 7.95 19.57 -17.51
CA VAL A 253 7.22 19.32 -16.26
C VAL A 253 8.12 18.62 -15.25
N ILE A 254 8.79 17.53 -15.62
CA ILE A 254 9.69 16.78 -14.73
C ILE A 254 10.80 17.70 -14.20
N GLN A 255 11.46 18.45 -15.08
CA GLN A 255 12.52 19.38 -14.68
C GLN A 255 12.01 20.45 -13.72
N SER A 256 10.79 20.95 -13.89
CA SER A 256 10.24 21.94 -12.95
C SER A 256 10.11 21.41 -11.51
N PHE A 257 9.75 20.13 -11.33
CA PHE A 257 9.71 19.51 -10.01
C PHE A 257 11.11 19.25 -9.44
N ILE A 258 12.06 18.87 -10.29
CA ILE A 258 13.46 18.71 -9.89
C ILE A 258 14.05 20.06 -9.43
N ASP A 259 13.79 21.15 -10.16
CA ASP A 259 14.29 22.49 -9.84
C ASP A 259 13.68 23.06 -8.55
N GLU A 260 12.44 22.70 -8.23
CA GLU A 260 11.76 23.12 -7.01
C GLU A 260 12.30 22.43 -5.76
N GLY A 261 12.71 21.16 -5.89
CA GLY A 261 13.35 20.45 -4.80
C GLY A 261 14.84 20.73 -4.77
N ALA A 262 15.37 21.14 -3.63
CA ALA A 262 16.78 21.50 -3.48
C ALA A 262 17.71 20.28 -3.42
N TYR A 263 17.59 19.34 -4.36
CA TYR A 263 18.33 18.09 -4.38
C TYR A 263 19.74 18.29 -4.92
N THR A 264 20.68 17.47 -4.45
CA THR A 264 22.06 17.45 -4.96
C THR A 264 22.23 16.29 -5.93
N GLU A 265 22.79 16.55 -7.11
CA GLU A 265 22.97 15.58 -8.21
C GLU A 265 23.80 14.32 -7.85
N GLU A 266 24.47 14.29 -6.69
CA GLU A 266 25.46 13.26 -6.35
C GLU A 266 24.86 11.89 -5.97
N GLU A 267 23.55 11.77 -5.71
CA GLU A 267 22.94 10.52 -5.19
C GLU A 267 21.94 9.84 -6.15
N GLY A 268 21.67 10.43 -7.32
CA GLY A 268 20.63 9.95 -8.23
C GLY A 268 19.21 10.20 -7.66
N LEU A 269 18.39 10.95 -8.38
CA LEU A 269 17.04 11.31 -7.89
C LEU A 269 16.05 10.18 -8.18
N PHE A 270 15.11 9.97 -7.27
CA PHE A 270 14.03 9.00 -7.44
C PHE A 270 12.73 9.78 -7.61
N ILE A 271 12.17 9.70 -8.81
CA ILE A 271 11.02 10.47 -9.26
C ILE A 271 9.87 9.51 -9.49
N ASN A 272 8.78 9.68 -8.75
CA ASN A 272 7.58 8.89 -8.89
C ASN A 272 6.52 9.68 -9.69
N MET A 273 6.13 9.15 -10.84
CA MET A 273 5.03 9.63 -11.66
C MET A 273 3.76 8.87 -11.30
N LYS A 274 2.89 9.52 -10.53
CA LYS A 274 1.73 8.88 -9.91
C LYS A 274 0.44 9.16 -10.66
N MET A 275 -0.29 8.09 -10.94
CA MET A 275 -1.64 8.09 -11.49
C MET A 275 -2.60 7.27 -10.62
N HIS A 276 -3.89 7.58 -10.72
CA HIS A 276 -4.96 6.66 -10.35
C HIS A 276 -5.73 6.29 -11.63
N GLU A 277 -6.14 5.03 -11.74
CA GLU A 277 -6.91 4.53 -12.87
C GLU A 277 -8.23 5.29 -13.09
N ASN A 278 -8.88 5.73 -12.02
CA ASN A 278 -10.12 6.50 -12.12
C ASN A 278 -9.88 7.95 -12.57
N ASN A 279 -8.65 8.47 -12.50
CA ASN A 279 -8.37 9.81 -12.99
C ASN A 279 -8.66 9.96 -14.49
N TYR A 280 -8.56 8.87 -15.27
CA TYR A 280 -8.88 8.89 -16.70
C TYR A 280 -10.36 9.14 -17.00
N TYR A 281 -11.28 8.79 -16.08
CA TYR A 281 -12.71 8.77 -16.40
C TYR A 281 -13.65 9.37 -15.34
N THR A 282 -13.22 9.61 -14.10
CA THR A 282 -14.01 10.31 -13.07
C THR A 282 -13.39 11.63 -12.63
N VAL A 283 -14.25 12.58 -12.24
CA VAL A 283 -13.84 13.77 -11.49
C VAL A 283 -13.77 13.38 -10.01
N GLY A 284 -12.58 13.50 -9.43
CA GLY A 284 -12.32 13.00 -8.08
C GLY A 284 -12.24 11.48 -8.04
N THR A 285 -12.38 10.92 -6.83
CA THR A 285 -12.24 9.49 -6.59
C THR A 285 -13.57 8.86 -6.22
N SER A 286 -13.85 7.68 -6.77
CA SER A 286 -15.12 6.98 -6.59
C SER A 286 -15.28 6.37 -5.19
N PHE A 287 -14.22 6.16 -4.42
CA PHE A 287 -14.36 5.53 -3.10
C PHE A 287 -14.76 6.52 -1.99
N ALA A 288 -14.35 7.79 -2.09
CA ALA A 288 -14.48 8.73 -0.98
C ALA A 288 -15.94 9.00 -0.54
N PRO A 289 -16.91 9.15 -1.47
CA PRO A 289 -18.27 9.46 -1.04
C PRO A 289 -18.97 8.36 -0.24
N ALA A 290 -18.48 7.11 -0.27
CA ALA A 290 -19.04 6.02 0.52
C ALA A 290 -18.65 6.11 2.01
N PHE A 291 -17.55 6.79 2.34
CA PHE A 291 -16.87 6.63 3.63
C PHE A 291 -16.65 7.91 4.42
N TRP A 292 -16.85 9.09 3.83
CA TRP A 292 -16.66 10.39 4.51
C TRP A 292 -17.85 11.32 4.34
N GLU A 293 -18.13 12.10 5.39
CA GLU A 293 -19.11 13.20 5.33
C GLU A 293 -18.65 14.29 4.35
N ASP A 294 -17.40 14.73 4.48
CA ASP A 294 -16.71 15.61 3.54
C ASP A 294 -15.73 14.77 2.72
N TYR A 295 -16.24 14.16 1.65
CA TYR A 295 -15.45 13.30 0.78
C TYR A 295 -14.43 14.03 -0.09
N GLU A 296 -14.58 15.34 -0.30
CA GLU A 296 -13.59 16.15 -1.03
C GLU A 296 -12.30 16.27 -0.22
N ASN A 297 -12.42 16.53 1.09
CA ASN A 297 -11.28 16.69 2.00
C ASN A 297 -10.99 15.45 2.85
N LYS A 298 -11.76 14.37 2.67
CA LYS A 298 -11.72 13.13 3.46
C LYS A 298 -11.78 13.40 4.97
N GLN A 299 -12.73 14.23 5.39
CA GLN A 299 -12.96 14.59 6.78
C GLN A 299 -14.27 14.00 7.29
N GLY A 300 -14.29 13.67 8.58
CA GLY A 300 -15.43 13.00 9.22
C GLY A 300 -15.69 11.62 8.61
N PRO A 301 -14.86 10.61 8.92
CA PRO A 301 -15.18 9.23 8.59
C PRO A 301 -16.59 8.87 9.07
N LEU A 302 -17.36 8.21 8.21
CA LEU A 302 -18.70 7.71 8.54
C LEU A 302 -18.60 6.44 9.40
N ASP A 303 -19.67 6.16 10.15
CA ASP A 303 -19.85 4.86 10.80
C ASP A 303 -20.54 3.88 9.83
N PRO A 304 -20.22 2.57 9.89
CA PRO A 304 -20.97 1.56 9.14
C PRO A 304 -22.43 1.44 9.63
N PRO A 305 -23.38 0.98 8.79
CA PRO A 305 -23.16 0.48 7.44
C PRO A 305 -22.96 1.60 6.40
N TYR A 306 -21.94 1.45 5.58
CA TYR A 306 -21.57 2.37 4.51
C TYR A 306 -22.49 2.22 3.30
N LEU A 307 -22.75 3.34 2.61
CA LEU A 307 -23.55 3.35 1.38
C LEU A 307 -22.64 3.13 0.17
N ILE A 308 -22.24 1.88 -0.06
CA ILE A 308 -21.23 1.51 -1.07
C ILE A 308 -21.66 1.79 -2.52
N ASP A 309 -22.97 1.91 -2.77
CA ASP A 309 -23.53 2.25 -4.09
C ASP A 309 -23.65 3.76 -4.32
N LEU A 310 -23.58 4.58 -3.26
CA LEU A 310 -23.75 6.04 -3.37
C LEU A 310 -22.80 6.67 -4.41
N PRO A 311 -21.51 6.31 -4.48
CA PRO A 311 -20.62 6.94 -5.45
C PRO A 311 -21.04 6.77 -6.90
N ALA A 312 -21.69 5.66 -7.27
CA ALA A 312 -22.17 5.45 -8.63
C ALA A 312 -23.24 6.48 -9.05
N GLU A 313 -23.94 7.07 -8.08
CA GLU A 313 -25.00 8.05 -8.32
C GLU A 313 -24.49 9.50 -8.38
N ILE A 314 -23.41 9.81 -7.67
CA ILE A 314 -22.99 11.20 -7.44
C ILE A 314 -21.66 11.57 -8.09
N ILE A 315 -20.84 10.59 -8.46
CA ILE A 315 -19.56 10.87 -9.12
C ILE A 315 -19.80 11.34 -10.55
N GLU A 316 -19.16 12.45 -10.89
CA GLU A 316 -19.17 12.98 -12.24
C GLU A 316 -18.15 12.26 -13.11
N MET A 317 -18.59 11.89 -14.32
CA MET A 317 -17.71 11.33 -15.35
C MET A 317 -17.00 12.46 -16.09
N ARG A 318 -15.71 12.28 -16.38
CA ARG A 318 -14.96 13.21 -17.22
C ARG A 318 -15.51 13.21 -18.65
N ASP A 319 -15.36 14.36 -19.29
CA ASP A 319 -15.66 14.45 -20.71
C ASP A 319 -14.62 13.71 -21.55
N ASN A 320 -15.05 13.20 -22.70
CA ASN A 320 -14.19 12.41 -23.58
C ASN A 320 -12.95 13.16 -24.06
N SER A 321 -13.00 14.49 -24.20
CA SER A 321 -11.85 15.27 -24.68
C SER A 321 -10.77 15.36 -23.62
N TYR A 322 -11.15 15.52 -22.36
CA TYR A 322 -10.23 15.48 -21.23
C TYR A 322 -9.68 14.07 -21.02
N THR A 323 -10.51 13.02 -21.09
CA THR A 323 -10.04 11.62 -21.04
C THR A 323 -9.02 11.33 -22.13
N THR A 324 -9.27 11.79 -23.37
CA THR A 324 -8.33 11.62 -24.49
C THR A 324 -7.03 12.36 -24.20
N GLY A 325 -7.10 13.63 -23.79
CA GLY A 325 -5.91 14.42 -23.46
C GLY A 325 -5.10 13.85 -22.30
N MET A 326 -5.75 13.20 -21.32
CA MET A 326 -5.05 12.52 -20.22
C MET A 326 -4.34 11.26 -20.69
N TRP A 327 -4.94 10.48 -21.58
CA TRP A 327 -4.26 9.33 -22.18
C TRP A 327 -3.09 9.76 -23.07
N ASP A 328 -3.30 10.76 -23.94
CA ASP A 328 -2.24 11.30 -24.80
C ASP A 328 -1.09 11.84 -23.94
N TRP A 329 -1.39 12.52 -22.84
CA TRP A 329 -0.40 13.02 -21.89
C TRP A 329 0.40 11.89 -21.23
N TYR A 330 -0.29 10.86 -20.70
CA TYR A 330 0.35 9.72 -20.07
C TYR A 330 1.24 8.96 -21.07
N GLU A 331 0.71 8.62 -22.24
CA GLU A 331 1.43 7.88 -23.28
C GLU A 331 2.64 8.65 -23.79
N THR A 332 2.49 9.96 -24.05
CA THR A 332 3.62 10.83 -24.45
C THR A 332 4.71 10.85 -23.38
N THR A 333 4.36 10.72 -22.11
CA THR A 333 5.32 10.71 -20.99
C THR A 333 6.09 9.40 -20.93
N VAL A 334 5.40 8.27 -21.05
CA VAL A 334 6.05 6.95 -21.12
C VAL A 334 6.99 6.88 -22.31
N GLN A 335 6.52 7.35 -23.48
CA GLN A 335 7.36 7.46 -24.67
C GLN A 335 8.57 8.37 -24.44
N TYR A 336 8.38 9.54 -23.84
CA TYR A 336 9.46 10.50 -23.59
C TYR A 336 10.55 9.88 -22.71
N VAL A 337 10.18 9.22 -21.61
CA VAL A 337 11.14 8.52 -20.73
C VAL A 337 11.88 7.43 -21.50
N ALA A 338 11.18 6.63 -22.31
CA ALA A 338 11.82 5.61 -23.15
C ALA A 338 12.83 6.18 -24.17
N GLU A 339 12.55 7.36 -24.72
CA GLU A 339 13.43 8.03 -25.69
C GLU A 339 14.63 8.75 -25.04
N HIS A 340 14.60 8.96 -23.72
CA HIS A 340 15.60 9.71 -22.96
C HIS A 340 16.15 8.89 -21.77
N ASP A 341 16.30 7.57 -21.94
CA ASP A 341 16.82 6.63 -20.92
C ASP A 341 18.24 6.96 -20.41
N ASP A 342 18.99 7.78 -21.14
CA ASP A 342 20.27 8.29 -20.68
C ASP A 342 20.15 9.30 -19.54
N GLU A 343 19.02 9.99 -19.45
CA GLU A 343 18.69 10.99 -18.43
C GLU A 343 17.67 10.45 -17.41
N TYR A 344 16.61 9.78 -17.89
CA TYR A 344 15.50 9.25 -17.10
C TYR A 344 15.46 7.72 -17.18
N TYR A 345 16.14 7.06 -16.26
CA TYR A 345 16.18 5.59 -16.21
C TYR A 345 14.91 5.05 -15.52
N ALA A 346 14.06 4.35 -16.27
CA ALA A 346 12.82 3.81 -15.72
C ALA A 346 13.06 2.54 -14.89
N ILE A 347 12.48 2.49 -13.69
CA ILE A 347 12.61 1.38 -12.75
C ILE A 347 11.27 1.00 -12.13
N SER A 348 11.21 -0.22 -11.63
CA SER A 348 10.14 -0.76 -10.80
C SER A 348 10.62 -1.07 -9.38
N ASN A 349 9.69 -1.46 -8.52
CA ASN A 349 10.03 -2.03 -7.22
C ASN A 349 10.88 -3.31 -7.30
N LYS A 350 10.88 -4.06 -8.42
CA LYS A 350 11.77 -5.23 -8.60
C LYS A 350 13.24 -4.80 -8.72
N ASP A 351 13.51 -3.75 -9.49
CA ASP A 351 14.86 -3.21 -9.68
C ASP A 351 15.43 -2.68 -8.35
N ILE A 352 14.58 -2.02 -7.55
CA ILE A 352 14.94 -1.55 -6.21
C ILE A 352 15.36 -2.72 -5.32
N LEU A 353 14.60 -3.82 -5.31
CA LEU A 353 14.96 -5.01 -4.53
C LEU A 353 16.26 -5.66 -5.01
N GLU A 354 16.48 -5.73 -6.33
CA GLU A 354 17.73 -6.24 -6.89
C GLU A 354 18.93 -5.41 -6.40
N TRP A 355 18.82 -4.09 -6.37
CA TRP A 355 19.89 -3.21 -5.87
C TRP A 355 20.10 -3.32 -4.36
N LEU A 356 19.06 -3.70 -3.61
CA LEU A 356 19.15 -4.03 -2.18
C LEU A 356 19.71 -5.44 -1.93
N GLY A 357 19.94 -6.23 -2.98
CA GLY A 357 20.39 -7.63 -2.87
C GLY A 357 19.31 -8.59 -2.38
N GLU A 358 18.04 -8.19 -2.45
CA GLU A 358 16.90 -9.02 -2.07
C GLU A 358 16.49 -9.95 -3.23
N GLU A 359 16.09 -11.17 -2.90
CA GLU A 359 15.52 -12.08 -3.90
C GLU A 359 14.13 -11.59 -4.34
N VAL A 360 13.94 -11.46 -5.65
CA VAL A 360 12.66 -11.13 -6.27
C VAL A 360 12.00 -12.43 -6.75
N GLU A 361 10.95 -12.85 -6.06
CA GLU A 361 10.10 -13.93 -6.54
C GLU A 361 9.32 -13.46 -7.77
N THR A 362 9.35 -14.25 -8.84
CA THR A 362 8.59 -14.02 -10.08
C THR A 362 7.77 -15.27 -10.41
N SER A 363 6.59 -15.09 -11.02
CA SER A 363 5.66 -16.18 -11.35
C SER A 363 6.15 -17.10 -12.46
#